data_AF-A0A1W9L4W4-F1
#
_entry.id   AF-A0A1W9L4W4-F1
#
_cell.length_a   1.000
_cell.length_b   1.000
_cell.length_c   1.000
_cell.angle_alpha   90.00
_cell.angle_beta   90.00
_cell.angle_gamma   90.00
#
_symmetry.space_group_name_H-M   'P 1'
#
loop_
_entity.id
_entity.type
_entity.pdbx_description
1 polymer ?
#
loop_
_entity_poly.entity_id
_entity_poly.type
_entity_poly.pdbx_seq_one_letter_code
_entity_poly.pdbx_strand_id
1 'polypeptide(L)'
;AVYYIAFISPGRTGFLVLFGLIWLFLYQRYHWRGLFFGGIALICLSVVLLSMSDVLRTRMTDIVIYLENPQQLESGSSTVLRYGFIKNSVELIAQRPVFGYGTGSFAHEYAKLVQQRGVYPTTNPHSEFLMLTVQLGMIGLFLLFYLFYQLWKTSDLLPIRQRQMVQGLVVAMSIGCLFNSLLLDASEAHLFAYLTGLFLADSQGGTVVEIKL
;
A
#
# COMPACT_ATOMS: atom_id res chain seq x y z
N ALA A 1 3.87 -14.32 14.27
CA ALA A 1 3.44 -13.31 13.26
C ALA A 1 2.00 -12.83 13.50
N VAL A 2 0.98 -13.71 13.45
CA VAL A 2 -0.45 -13.34 13.61
C VAL A 2 -0.75 -12.63 14.94
N TYR A 3 -0.16 -13.08 16.05
CA TYR A 3 -0.35 -12.46 17.38
C TYR A 3 0.19 -11.02 17.46
N TYR A 4 1.32 -10.72 16.79
CA TYR A 4 1.94 -9.40 16.81
C TYR A 4 1.13 -8.38 15.98
N ILE A 5 0.58 -8.81 14.84
CA ILE A 5 -0.32 -8.01 13.99
C ILE A 5 -1.65 -7.75 14.69
N ALA A 6 -2.15 -8.71 15.48
CA ALA A 6 -3.43 -8.59 16.16
C ALA A 6 -3.39 -7.70 17.41
N PHE A 7 -2.25 -7.62 18.12
CA PHE A 7 -2.20 -7.00 19.46
C PHE A 7 -1.27 -5.79 19.61
N ILE A 8 -0.27 -5.59 18.74
CA ILE A 8 0.78 -4.58 18.96
C ILE A 8 0.74 -3.42 17.96
N SER A 9 0.25 -3.62 16.74
CA SER A 9 0.10 -2.54 15.76
C SER A 9 -1.38 -2.16 15.61
N PRO A 10 -1.80 -0.91 15.87
CA PRO A 10 -3.15 -0.44 15.55
C PRO A 10 -3.41 -0.30 14.04
N GLY A 11 -2.55 -0.88 13.19
CA GLY A 11 -2.63 -0.84 11.74
C GLY A 11 -3.51 -1.95 11.19
N ARG A 12 -4.76 -1.62 10.83
CA ARG A 12 -5.66 -2.48 10.02
C ARG A 12 -5.02 -2.96 8.71
N THR A 13 -3.98 -2.27 8.26
CA THR A 13 -3.17 -2.57 7.08
C THR A 13 -2.46 -3.93 7.18
N GLY A 14 -2.06 -4.35 8.38
CA GLY A 14 -1.44 -5.67 8.58
C GLY A 14 -2.38 -6.82 8.22
N PHE A 15 -3.68 -6.69 8.54
CA PHE A 15 -4.69 -7.67 8.13
C PHE A 15 -4.89 -7.69 6.61
N LEU A 16 -4.88 -6.53 5.96
CA LEU A 16 -5.00 -6.44 4.49
C LEU A 16 -3.79 -7.08 3.78
N VAL A 17 -2.58 -6.86 4.29
CA VAL A 17 -1.37 -7.51 3.77
C VAL A 17 -1.45 -9.02 3.98
N LEU A 18 -1.75 -9.49 5.19
CA LEU A 18 -1.86 -10.92 5.51
C LEU A 18 -2.87 -11.61 4.58
N PHE A 19 -3.98 -10.96 4.35
CA PHE A 19 -5.04 -11.43 3.50
C PHE A 19 -4.66 -11.48 2.01
N GLY A 20 -3.97 -10.45 1.52
CA GLY A 20 -3.39 -10.47 0.17
C GLY A 20 -2.39 -11.63 0.00
N LEU A 21 -1.59 -11.92 1.04
CA LEU A 21 -0.67 -13.05 1.05
C LEU A 21 -1.38 -14.40 1.09
N ILE A 22 -2.45 -14.56 1.88
CA ILE A 22 -3.27 -15.77 1.89
C ILE A 22 -3.90 -16.00 0.51
N TRP A 23 -4.41 -14.93 -0.10
CA TRP A 23 -4.99 -14.99 -1.44
C TRP A 23 -3.95 -15.44 -2.47
N LEU A 24 -2.75 -14.85 -2.43
CA LEU A 24 -1.64 -15.24 -3.29
C LEU A 24 -1.25 -16.70 -3.06
N PHE A 25 -1.18 -17.14 -1.80
CA PHE A 25 -0.86 -18.52 -1.46
C PHE A 25 -1.89 -19.52 -2.00
N LEU A 26 -3.18 -19.21 -1.88
CA LEU A 26 -4.25 -20.04 -2.45
C LEU A 26 -4.16 -20.10 -3.97
N TYR A 27 -3.83 -18.99 -4.63
CA TYR A 27 -3.57 -18.95 -6.07
C TYR A 27 -2.35 -19.81 -6.45
N GLN A 28 -1.25 -19.71 -5.72
CA GLN A 28 -0.03 -20.48 -5.98
C GLN A 28 -0.23 -21.99 -5.75
N ARG A 29 -1.10 -22.39 -4.82
CA ARG A 29 -1.31 -23.81 -4.47
C ARG A 29 -2.42 -24.49 -5.25
N TYR A 30 -3.52 -23.77 -5.55
CA TYR A 30 -4.73 -24.34 -6.13
C TYR A 30 -5.19 -23.62 -7.41
N HIS A 31 -4.37 -22.70 -7.94
CA HIS A 31 -4.66 -21.90 -9.14
C HIS A 31 -6.07 -21.27 -9.07
N TRP A 32 -6.82 -21.29 -10.17
CA TRP A 32 -8.15 -20.66 -10.30
C TRP A 32 -9.19 -21.21 -9.31
N ARG A 33 -9.05 -22.47 -8.86
CA ARG A 33 -9.97 -23.08 -7.89
C ARG A 33 -9.78 -22.48 -6.50
N GLY A 34 -8.53 -22.21 -6.10
CA GLY A 34 -8.20 -21.54 -4.84
C GLY A 34 -8.70 -20.10 -4.81
N LEU A 35 -8.66 -19.41 -5.95
CA LEU A 35 -9.14 -18.03 -6.10
C LEU A 35 -10.64 -17.91 -5.81
N PHE A 36 -11.43 -18.88 -6.29
CA PHE A 36 -12.89 -18.89 -6.11
C PHE A 36 -13.29 -19.09 -4.64
N PHE A 37 -12.73 -20.12 -3.98
CA PHE A 37 -13.02 -20.37 -2.57
C PHE A 37 -12.43 -19.29 -1.65
N GLY A 38 -11.22 -18.81 -1.97
CA GLY A 38 -10.60 -17.69 -1.28
C GLY A 38 -11.45 -16.43 -1.34
N GLY A 39 -11.96 -16.09 -2.53
CA GLY A 39 -12.82 -14.91 -2.74
C GLY A 39 -14.17 -14.99 -2.06
N ILE A 40 -14.80 -16.17 -2.03
CA ILE A 40 -16.06 -16.35 -1.32
C ILE A 40 -15.87 -16.19 0.19
N ALA A 41 -14.86 -16.85 0.77
CA ALA A 41 -14.54 -16.71 2.19
C ALA A 41 -14.25 -15.25 2.56
N LEU A 42 -13.62 -14.53 1.64
CA LEU A 42 -13.31 -13.12 1.76
C LEU A 42 -14.52 -12.21 1.85
N ILE A 43 -15.45 -12.39 0.92
CA ILE A 43 -16.66 -11.59 0.79
C ILE A 43 -17.52 -11.87 2.01
N CYS A 44 -17.63 -13.14 2.42
CA CYS A 44 -18.33 -13.51 3.64
C CYS A 44 -17.72 -12.84 4.88
N LEU A 45 -16.39 -12.88 5.05
CA LEU A 45 -15.72 -12.22 6.17
C LEU A 45 -15.94 -10.70 6.16
N SER A 46 -15.85 -10.09 4.98
CA SER A 46 -16.07 -8.65 4.80
C SER A 46 -17.51 -8.28 5.15
N VAL A 47 -18.51 -9.00 4.64
CA VAL A 47 -19.93 -8.76 4.92
C VAL A 47 -20.23 -8.91 6.42
N VAL A 48 -19.65 -9.91 7.09
CA VAL A 48 -19.80 -10.11 8.54
C VAL A 48 -19.17 -8.96 9.34
N LEU A 49 -17.98 -8.49 8.94
CA LEU A 49 -17.34 -7.35 9.60
C LEU A 49 -18.11 -6.04 9.37
N LEU A 50 -18.71 -5.86 8.19
CA LEU A 50 -19.51 -4.68 7.87
C LEU A 50 -20.87 -4.71 8.59
N SER A 51 -21.48 -5.88 8.79
CA SER A 51 -22.79 -6.01 9.46
C SER A 51 -22.71 -5.90 10.99
N MET A 52 -21.54 -6.17 11.58
CA MET A 52 -21.31 -6.13 13.03
C MET A 52 -20.89 -4.75 13.57
N SER A 53 -20.78 -3.72 12.73
CA SER A 53 -20.12 -2.47 13.10
C SER A 53 -21.10 -1.27 13.09
N ASP A 54 -21.56 -0.85 14.27
CA ASP A 54 -22.09 0.50 14.51
C ASP A 54 -21.09 1.60 14.10
N VAL A 55 -19.81 1.25 14.06
CA VAL A 55 -18.66 2.07 13.66
C VAL A 55 -18.79 2.64 12.23
N LEU A 56 -19.46 1.95 11.30
CA LEU A 56 -19.65 2.45 9.93
C LEU A 56 -20.67 3.58 9.88
N ARG A 57 -21.77 3.47 10.64
CA ARG A 57 -22.79 4.51 10.72
C ARG A 57 -22.19 5.77 11.34
N THR A 58 -21.47 5.64 12.45
CA THR A 58 -20.79 6.76 13.09
C THR A 58 -19.77 7.42 12.15
N ARG A 59 -18.94 6.64 11.43
CA ARG A 59 -17.96 7.19 10.48
C ARG A 59 -18.58 7.91 9.29
N MET A 60 -19.68 7.39 8.75
CA MET A 60 -20.40 8.06 7.66
C MET A 60 -21.01 9.37 8.14
N THR A 61 -21.60 9.38 9.34
CA THR A 61 -22.08 10.61 9.97
C THR A 61 -20.95 11.61 10.21
N ASP A 62 -19.80 11.17 10.73
CA ASP A 62 -18.62 12.03 10.92
C ASP A 62 -18.13 12.66 9.60
N ILE A 63 -18.15 11.90 8.49
CA ILE A 63 -17.77 12.41 7.17
C ILE A 63 -18.81 13.42 6.65
N VAL A 64 -20.10 13.17 6.84
CA VAL A 64 -21.17 14.09 6.42
C VAL A 64 -21.08 15.41 7.21
N ILE A 65 -20.90 15.35 8.53
CA ILE A 65 -20.71 16.55 9.36
C ILE A 65 -19.44 17.31 8.93
N TYR A 66 -18.37 16.61 8.58
CA TYR A 66 -17.16 17.24 8.03
C TYR A 66 -17.40 17.95 6.69
N LEU A 67 -18.24 17.39 5.80
CA LEU A 67 -18.59 18.03 4.53
C LEU A 67 -19.41 19.30 4.75
N GLU A 68 -20.24 19.34 5.80
CA GLU A 68 -21.07 20.50 6.16
C GLU A 68 -20.28 21.58 6.91
N ASN A 69 -19.37 21.19 7.82
CA ASN A 69 -18.58 22.11 8.63
C ASN A 69 -17.10 21.65 8.76
N PRO A 70 -16.25 21.96 7.77
CA PRO A 70 -14.85 21.51 7.75
C PRO A 70 -14.00 21.99 8.94
N GLN A 71 -14.40 23.11 9.57
CA GLN A 71 -13.73 23.74 10.70
C GLN A 71 -14.10 23.14 12.08
N GLN A 72 -15.18 22.35 12.17
CA GLN A 72 -15.66 21.83 13.47
C GLN A 72 -15.09 20.45 13.84
N LEU A 73 -14.64 19.66 12.86
CA LEU A 73 -14.15 18.29 13.09
C LEU A 73 -12.63 18.19 13.26
N GLU A 74 -12.00 19.23 13.80
CA GLU A 74 -10.55 19.28 14.02
C GLU A 74 -10.02 18.25 15.03
N SER A 75 -10.90 17.53 15.76
CA SER A 75 -10.51 16.61 16.84
C SER A 75 -11.18 15.22 16.84
N GLY A 76 -12.02 14.86 15.87
CA GLY A 76 -12.96 13.75 16.04
C GLY A 76 -12.50 12.33 15.65
N SER A 77 -11.85 12.13 14.49
CA SER A 77 -11.66 10.76 13.97
C SER A 77 -10.56 10.67 12.91
N SER A 78 -9.65 9.69 13.06
CA SER A 78 -8.60 9.39 12.08
C SER A 78 -9.12 9.11 10.66
N THR A 79 -10.40 8.76 10.53
CA THR A 79 -11.07 8.56 9.23
C THR A 79 -11.26 9.86 8.47
N VAL A 80 -11.68 10.91 9.18
CA VAL A 80 -12.03 12.22 8.59
C VAL A 80 -10.76 12.91 8.09
N LEU A 81 -9.68 12.83 8.89
CA LEU A 81 -8.36 13.31 8.48
C LEU A 81 -7.86 12.59 7.20
N ARG A 82 -7.94 11.26 7.15
CA ARG A 82 -7.56 10.49 5.95
C ARG A 82 -8.38 10.85 4.73
N TYR A 83 -9.69 11.06 4.89
CA TYR A 83 -10.54 11.51 3.80
C TYR A 83 -10.09 12.88 3.28
N GLY A 84 -9.80 13.83 4.17
CA GLY A 84 -9.23 15.13 3.81
C GLY A 84 -7.88 15.02 3.08
N PHE A 85 -7.00 14.13 3.53
CA PHE A 85 -5.70 13.86 2.87
C PHE A 85 -5.89 13.35 1.44
N ILE A 86 -6.79 12.38 1.24
CA ILE A 86 -7.11 11.84 -0.09
C ILE A 86 -7.70 12.94 -0.98
N LYS A 87 -8.73 13.65 -0.51
CA LYS A 87 -9.44 14.68 -1.27
C LYS A 87 -8.48 15.78 -1.75
N ASN A 88 -7.69 16.34 -0.83
CA ASN A 88 -6.76 17.42 -1.14
C ASN A 88 -5.62 16.96 -2.06
N SER A 89 -5.14 15.73 -1.90
CA SER A 89 -4.08 15.21 -2.78
C SER A 89 -4.60 14.91 -4.19
N VAL A 90 -5.82 14.38 -4.32
CA VAL A 90 -6.47 14.19 -5.63
C VAL A 90 -6.65 15.53 -6.34
N GLU A 91 -7.00 16.58 -5.60
CA GLU A 91 -7.07 17.94 -6.15
C GLU A 91 -5.72 18.45 -6.66
N LEU A 92 -4.64 18.24 -5.91
CA LEU A 92 -3.28 18.57 -6.38
C LEU A 92 -2.90 17.77 -7.64
N ILE A 93 -3.22 16.48 -7.67
CA ILE A 93 -2.95 15.60 -8.82
C ILE A 93 -3.71 16.11 -10.06
N ALA A 94 -4.98 16.51 -9.91
CA ALA A 94 -5.77 17.04 -10.99
C ALA A 94 -5.18 18.32 -11.61
N GLN A 95 -4.49 19.14 -10.81
CA GLN A 95 -3.82 20.35 -11.28
C GLN A 95 -2.53 20.06 -12.07
N ARG A 96 -1.76 19.03 -11.71
CA ARG A 96 -0.50 18.66 -12.39
C ARG A 96 -0.35 17.13 -12.53
N PRO A 97 -1.15 16.50 -13.40
CA PRO A 97 -1.27 15.04 -13.42
C PRO A 97 -0.04 14.32 -13.98
N VAL A 98 0.69 14.91 -14.94
CA VAL A 98 1.74 14.18 -15.65
C VAL A 98 3.07 14.18 -14.90
N PHE A 99 3.58 15.37 -14.53
CA PHE A 99 4.90 15.56 -13.92
C PHE A 99 4.84 15.91 -12.43
N GLY A 100 3.65 16.17 -11.88
CA GLY A 100 3.51 16.57 -10.48
C GLY A 100 4.18 17.91 -10.16
N TYR A 101 4.62 18.05 -8.90
CA TYR A 101 5.20 19.28 -8.34
C TYR A 101 6.71 19.17 -8.03
N GLY A 102 7.33 18.02 -8.30
CA GLY A 102 8.73 17.73 -8.01
C GLY A 102 8.93 16.90 -6.74
N THR A 103 10.09 16.25 -6.63
CA THR A 103 10.47 15.44 -5.46
C THR A 103 10.53 16.26 -4.18
N GLY A 104 9.96 15.76 -3.09
CA GLY A 104 9.93 16.46 -1.80
C GLY A 104 8.94 17.64 -1.71
N SER A 105 8.18 17.92 -2.78
CA SER A 105 7.24 19.06 -2.82
C SER A 105 5.96 18.87 -2.01
N PHE A 106 5.62 17.63 -1.64
CA PHE A 106 4.28 17.30 -1.10
C PHE A 106 3.90 18.17 0.08
N ALA A 107 4.74 18.26 1.11
CA ALA A 107 4.44 19.03 2.33
C ALA A 107 4.20 20.52 2.03
N HIS A 108 4.98 21.10 1.12
CA HIS A 108 4.87 22.51 0.75
C HIS A 108 3.58 22.79 -0.03
N GLU A 109 3.30 22.01 -1.07
CA GLU A 109 2.12 22.21 -1.92
C GLU A 109 0.82 21.85 -1.19
N TYR A 110 0.85 20.82 -0.34
CA TYR A 110 -0.28 20.46 0.52
C TYR A 110 -0.58 21.59 1.51
N ALA A 111 0.43 22.14 2.19
CA ALA A 111 0.25 23.25 3.12
C ALA A 111 -0.30 24.49 2.39
N LYS A 112 0.19 24.80 1.19
CA LYS A 112 -0.28 25.93 0.38
C LYS A 112 -1.76 25.79 0.00
N LEU A 113 -2.21 24.59 -0.39
CA LEU A 113 -3.61 24.33 -0.73
C LEU A 113 -4.53 24.46 0.50
N VAL A 114 -4.06 23.95 1.63
CA VAL A 114 -4.85 23.83 2.85
C VAL A 114 -4.85 25.11 3.70
N GLN A 115 -3.84 25.96 3.57
CA GLN A 115 -3.76 27.27 4.23
C GLN A 115 -4.98 28.15 3.94
N GLN A 116 -5.51 28.10 2.72
CA GLN A 116 -6.72 28.84 2.32
C GLN A 116 -8.01 28.29 2.95
N ARG A 117 -7.97 27.08 3.50
CA ARG A 117 -9.13 26.35 4.04
C ARG A 117 -9.16 26.27 5.56
N GLY A 118 -8.11 26.75 6.23
CA GLY A 118 -7.97 26.67 7.69
C GLY A 118 -7.82 25.24 8.23
N VAL A 119 -7.43 24.27 7.39
CA VAL A 119 -7.23 22.87 7.81
C VAL A 119 -5.77 22.66 8.23
N TYR A 120 -5.48 21.67 9.08
CA TYR A 120 -4.10 21.37 9.50
C TYR A 120 -3.28 20.77 8.34
N PRO A 121 -2.06 21.28 8.07
CA PRO A 121 -1.21 20.72 7.02
C PRO A 121 -0.66 19.35 7.44
N THR A 122 -0.50 18.42 6.48
CA THR A 122 0.22 17.16 6.69
C THR A 122 1.45 17.09 5.78
N THR A 123 2.49 16.41 6.26
CA THR A 123 3.68 16.08 5.49
C THR A 123 3.58 14.71 4.81
N ASN A 124 2.61 13.88 5.20
CA ASN A 124 2.42 12.53 4.66
C ASN A 124 0.93 12.16 4.59
N PRO A 125 0.37 11.82 3.42
CA PRO A 125 -1.04 11.47 3.28
C PRO A 125 -1.36 10.03 3.73
N HIS A 126 -0.39 9.29 4.28
CA HIS A 126 -0.49 7.87 4.61
C HIS A 126 -0.88 7.00 3.41
N SER A 127 -0.32 7.32 2.24
CA SER A 127 -0.44 6.54 1.02
C SER A 127 0.72 6.91 0.10
N GLU A 128 1.65 5.98 -0.11
CA GLU A 128 2.83 6.17 -0.97
C GLU A 128 2.38 6.55 -2.38
N PHE A 129 1.37 5.89 -2.92
CA PHE A 129 0.88 6.15 -4.28
C PHE A 129 0.37 7.57 -4.43
N LEU A 130 -0.39 8.06 -3.44
CA LEU A 130 -0.96 9.40 -3.48
C LEU A 130 0.13 10.47 -3.38
N MET A 131 1.05 10.30 -2.43
CA MET A 131 2.19 11.19 -2.25
C MET A 131 3.09 11.23 -3.49
N LEU A 132 3.43 10.06 -4.03
CA LEU A 132 4.29 9.93 -5.19
C LEU A 132 3.63 10.50 -6.44
N THR A 133 2.32 10.33 -6.60
CA THR A 133 1.57 10.93 -7.72
C THR A 133 1.48 12.45 -7.60
N VAL A 134 1.37 13.02 -6.39
CA VAL A 134 1.47 14.48 -6.22
C VAL A 134 2.87 14.97 -6.60
N GLN A 135 3.93 14.29 -6.16
CA GLN A 135 5.31 14.75 -6.40
C GLN A 135 5.76 14.55 -7.85
N LEU A 136 5.51 13.38 -8.44
CA LEU A 136 6.06 12.96 -9.73
C LEU A 136 5.00 12.74 -10.82
N GLY A 137 3.73 12.97 -10.50
CA GLY A 137 2.62 12.70 -11.40
C GLY A 137 2.45 11.21 -11.73
N MET A 138 1.68 10.98 -12.78
CA MET A 138 1.42 9.65 -13.33
C MET A 138 2.70 8.94 -13.80
N ILE A 139 3.74 9.70 -14.16
CA ILE A 139 5.04 9.12 -14.53
C ILE A 139 5.66 8.41 -13.34
N GLY A 140 5.69 9.04 -12.17
CA GLY A 140 6.19 8.40 -10.97
C GLY A 140 5.39 7.15 -10.62
N LEU A 141 4.05 7.25 -10.68
CA LEU A 141 3.18 6.11 -10.38
C LEU A 141 3.42 4.95 -11.35
N PHE A 142 3.59 5.25 -12.64
CA PHE A 142 3.95 4.27 -13.66
C PHE A 142 5.30 3.60 -13.35
N LEU A 143 6.32 4.37 -12.98
CA LEU A 143 7.63 3.83 -12.65
C LEU A 143 7.58 2.90 -11.43
N LEU A 144 6.78 3.22 -10.42
CA LEU A 144 6.59 2.37 -9.25
C LEU A 144 5.89 1.05 -9.63
N PHE A 145 4.83 1.10 -10.43
CA PHE A 145 4.19 -0.11 -10.93
C PHE A 145 5.10 -0.91 -11.86
N TYR A 146 5.91 -0.23 -12.66
CA TYR A 146 6.90 -0.85 -13.52
C TYR A 146 7.96 -1.59 -12.69
N LEU A 147 8.41 -1.03 -11.57
CA LEU A 147 9.30 -1.70 -10.63
C LEU A 147 8.66 -3.00 -10.12
N PHE A 148 7.44 -2.93 -9.59
CA PHE A 148 6.73 -4.13 -9.10
C PHE A 148 6.49 -5.17 -10.19
N TYR A 149 6.15 -4.72 -11.40
CA TYR A 149 6.00 -5.58 -12.57
C TYR A 149 7.31 -6.29 -12.93
N GLN A 150 8.43 -5.57 -12.93
CA GLN A 150 9.73 -6.16 -13.24
C GLN A 150 10.16 -7.18 -12.18
N LEU A 151 9.98 -6.90 -10.89
CA LEU A 151 10.23 -7.88 -9.83
C LEU A 151 9.38 -9.13 -10.03
N TRP A 152 8.09 -8.95 -10.34
CA TRP A 152 7.19 -10.06 -10.59
C TRP A 152 7.62 -10.89 -11.80
N LYS A 153 7.92 -10.24 -12.93
CA LYS A 153 8.33 -10.92 -14.16
C LYS A 153 9.65 -11.67 -13.98
N THR A 154 10.63 -11.05 -13.31
CA THR A 154 11.91 -11.71 -13.02
C THR A 154 11.72 -12.89 -12.06
N SER A 155 10.73 -12.84 -11.16
CA SER A 155 10.43 -13.97 -10.28
C SER A 155 10.04 -15.25 -11.03
N ASP A 156 9.49 -15.14 -12.25
CA ASP A 156 9.08 -16.31 -13.04
C ASP A 156 10.27 -17.13 -13.55
N LEU A 157 11.48 -16.55 -13.54
CA LEU A 157 12.73 -17.24 -13.89
C LEU A 157 13.34 -18.01 -12.71
N LEU A 158 12.80 -17.83 -11.50
CA LEU A 158 13.36 -18.42 -10.29
C LEU A 158 12.73 -19.79 -9.96
N PRO A 159 13.47 -20.67 -9.26
CA PRO A 159 12.92 -21.80 -8.54
C PRO A 159 11.62 -21.46 -7.79
N ILE A 160 10.68 -22.41 -7.75
CA ILE A 160 9.32 -22.19 -7.26
C ILE A 160 9.26 -21.52 -5.87
N ARG A 161 10.15 -21.90 -4.95
CA ARG A 161 10.16 -21.33 -3.59
C ARG A 161 10.55 -19.85 -3.58
N GLN A 162 11.61 -19.49 -4.31
CA GLN A 162 12.10 -18.10 -4.39
C GLN A 162 11.10 -17.23 -5.17
N ARG A 163 10.55 -17.77 -6.27
CA ARG A 163 9.46 -17.13 -7.02
C ARG A 163 8.29 -16.74 -6.11
N GLN A 164 7.82 -17.68 -5.28
CA GLN A 164 6.74 -17.43 -4.34
C GLN A 164 7.09 -16.35 -3.30
N MET A 165 8.34 -16.33 -2.82
CA MET A 165 8.84 -15.31 -1.88
C MET A 165 8.88 -13.91 -2.51
N VAL A 166 9.40 -13.77 -3.73
CA VAL A 166 9.44 -12.48 -4.46
C VAL A 166 8.02 -11.99 -4.75
N GLN A 167 7.13 -12.86 -5.22
CA GLN A 167 5.73 -12.50 -5.45
C GLN A 167 5.04 -12.06 -4.15
N GLY A 168 5.29 -12.77 -3.05
CA GLY A 168 4.81 -12.38 -1.73
C GLY A 168 5.30 -11.00 -1.30
N LEU A 169 6.58 -10.70 -1.50
CA LEU A 169 7.16 -9.39 -1.22
C LEU A 169 6.50 -8.29 -2.05
N VAL A 170 6.30 -8.51 -3.36
CA VAL A 170 5.63 -7.55 -4.25
C VAL A 170 4.18 -7.29 -3.80
N VAL A 171 3.41 -8.32 -3.44
CA VAL A 171 2.03 -8.15 -2.94
C VAL A 171 2.03 -7.39 -1.61
N ALA A 172 2.90 -7.76 -0.67
CA ALA A 172 2.98 -7.12 0.63
C ALA A 172 3.33 -5.63 0.50
N MET A 173 4.33 -5.30 -0.33
CA MET A 173 4.72 -3.92 -0.60
C MET A 173 3.63 -3.15 -1.33
N SER A 174 2.98 -3.75 -2.34
CA SER A 174 1.92 -3.07 -3.11
C SER A 174 0.74 -2.70 -2.22
N ILE A 175 0.26 -3.63 -1.37
CA ILE A 175 -0.83 -3.37 -0.43
C ILE A 175 -0.38 -2.42 0.68
N GLY A 176 0.84 -2.60 1.19
CA GLY A 176 1.40 -1.76 2.23
C GLY A 176 1.54 -0.30 1.81
N CYS A 177 2.05 -0.06 0.59
CA CYS A 177 2.23 1.27 -0.03
C CYS A 177 0.89 1.96 -0.36
N LEU A 178 -0.20 1.20 -0.51
CA LEU A 178 -1.52 1.79 -0.73
C LEU A 178 -2.01 2.57 0.50
N PHE A 179 -1.70 2.07 1.70
CA PHE A 179 -2.22 2.58 2.96
C PHE A 179 -1.17 3.19 3.91
N ASN A 180 0.10 3.15 3.51
CA ASN A 180 1.24 3.71 4.23
C ASN A 180 2.29 4.18 3.22
N SER A 181 3.34 4.84 3.71
CA SER A 181 4.48 5.30 2.90
C SER A 181 5.73 4.47 3.17
N LEU A 182 5.62 3.15 2.95
CA LEU A 182 6.65 2.18 3.32
C LEU A 182 7.97 2.35 2.55
N LEU A 183 7.95 3.00 1.38
CA LEU A 183 9.17 3.24 0.61
C LEU A 183 9.84 4.56 1.01
N LEU A 184 9.07 5.49 1.56
CA LEU A 184 9.60 6.71 2.16
C LEU A 184 10.26 6.44 3.52
N ASP A 185 9.65 5.53 4.32
CA ASP A 185 10.20 5.15 5.62
C ASP A 185 11.46 4.31 5.43
N ALA A 186 12.57 4.80 5.99
CA ALA A 186 13.89 4.23 5.73
C ALA A 186 13.96 2.75 6.13
N SER A 187 13.43 2.35 7.29
CA SER A 187 13.55 0.97 7.78
C SER A 187 12.91 -0.04 6.81
N GLU A 188 11.71 0.26 6.34
CA GLU A 188 10.92 -0.56 5.44
C GLU A 188 11.51 -0.58 4.02
N ALA A 189 12.02 0.56 3.54
CA ALA A 189 12.73 0.64 2.27
C ALA A 189 14.01 -0.20 2.26
N HIS A 190 14.82 -0.15 3.33
CA HIS A 190 16.02 -0.97 3.46
C HIS A 190 15.68 -2.46 3.55
N LEU A 191 14.63 -2.82 4.30
CA LEU A 191 14.16 -4.20 4.38
C LEU A 191 13.72 -4.71 3.00
N PHE A 192 12.98 -3.90 2.25
CA PHE A 192 12.57 -4.23 0.90
C PHE A 192 13.77 -4.45 -0.03
N ALA A 193 14.76 -3.56 -0.01
CA ALA A 193 15.97 -3.68 -0.81
C ALA A 193 16.76 -4.95 -0.44
N TYR A 194 16.93 -5.21 0.86
CA TYR A 194 17.63 -6.38 1.37
C TYR A 194 16.96 -7.69 0.95
N LEU A 195 15.65 -7.82 1.17
CA LEU A 195 14.88 -9.02 0.82
C LEU A 195 14.85 -9.24 -0.70
N THR A 196 14.72 -8.16 -1.48
CA THR A 196 14.78 -8.24 -2.95
C THR A 196 16.13 -8.77 -3.40
N GLY A 197 17.22 -8.24 -2.87
CA GLY A 197 18.57 -8.72 -3.18
C GLY A 197 18.76 -10.18 -2.78
N LEU A 198 18.35 -10.55 -1.57
CA LEU A 198 18.48 -11.92 -1.05
C LEU A 198 17.71 -12.94 -1.89
N PHE A 199 16.47 -12.64 -2.27
CA PHE A 199 15.64 -13.57 -3.02
C PHE A 199 16.04 -13.68 -4.50
N LEU A 200 16.67 -12.65 -5.06
CA LEU A 200 17.17 -12.66 -6.44
C LEU A 200 18.59 -13.23 -6.57
N ALA A 201 19.45 -13.09 -5.56
CA ALA A 201 20.86 -13.50 -5.62
C ALA A 201 21.05 -15.02 -5.75
N ASP A 202 20.12 -15.82 -5.21
CA ASP A 202 20.18 -17.29 -5.21
C ASP A 202 19.84 -17.91 -6.59
N SER A 203 19.67 -17.09 -7.64
CA SER A 203 19.40 -17.54 -9.00
C SER A 203 20.65 -18.00 -9.78
N GLN A 204 21.86 -17.80 -9.24
CA GLN A 204 23.14 -18.06 -9.92
C GLN A 204 23.87 -19.33 -9.44
N GLY A 205 23.33 -20.06 -8.44
CA GLY A 205 24.01 -21.21 -7.81
C GLY A 205 24.00 -22.54 -8.56
N GLY A 206 23.65 -22.56 -9.85
CA GLY A 206 23.37 -23.79 -10.61
C GLY A 206 24.42 -24.23 -11.63
N THR A 207 25.54 -23.53 -11.78
CA THR A 207 26.65 -23.97 -12.66
C THR A 207 27.89 -24.25 -11.84
N VAL A 208 27.88 -25.40 -11.14
CA VAL A 208 29.13 -26.05 -10.75
C VAL A 208 29.76 -26.54 -12.04
N VAL A 209 30.69 -25.76 -12.59
CA VAL A 209 31.62 -26.26 -13.61
C VAL A 209 32.48 -27.30 -12.88
N GLU A 210 32.16 -28.59 -13.09
CA GLU A 210 33.11 -29.67 -12.80
C GLU A 210 34.36 -29.43 -13.65
N ILE A 211 35.37 -28.80 -13.06
CA ILE A 211 36.73 -28.89 -13.56
C ILE A 211 37.18 -30.32 -13.22
N LYS A 212 37.03 -31.22 -14.19
CA LYS A 212 37.78 -32.48 -14.19
C LYS A 212 39.27 -32.13 -14.28
N LEU A 213 39.96 -32.23 -13.15
CA LEU A 213 41.41 -32.43 -13.09
C LEU A 213 41.72 -33.89 -13.42
#